data_AF-A0A4Y2VRQ2-F1
#
_entry.id   AF-A0A4Y2VRQ2-F1
#
_cell.length_a   1.000
_cell.length_b   1.000
_cell.length_c   1.000
_cell.angle_alpha   90.00
_cell.angle_beta   90.00
_cell.angle_gamma   90.00
#
_symmetry.space_group_name_H-M   'P 1'
#
loop_
_entity.id
_entity.type
_entity.pdbx_description
1 polymer ?
#
loop_
_entity_poly.entity_id
_entity_poly.type
_entity_poly.pdbx_seq_one_letter_code
_entity_poly.pdbx_strand_id
1 'polypeptide(L)'
;MVRLVTGQLVVAGYLDFLRADRWRIQDFGLEGAEVLSAAAAAGVSTAFGAPIGGVLFSLEEVSYYFPMKTLWRSFFCALVAAFILRSIDPFGTDHMVKFYMNTTRAWILVELLPFMLLGIMG
;
A
#
# COMPACT_ATOMS: atom_id res chain seq x y z
N MET A 1 5.95 11.90 -45.84
CA MET A 1 5.18 12.75 -44.88
C MET A 1 4.03 12.01 -44.18
N VAL A 2 3.54 10.86 -44.68
CA VAL A 2 2.38 10.12 -44.12
C VAL A 2 2.70 9.23 -42.90
N ARG A 3 3.96 8.78 -42.72
CA ARG A 3 4.35 7.91 -41.58
C ARG A 3 4.42 8.60 -40.20
N LEU A 4 4.44 9.94 -40.16
CA LEU A 4 4.52 10.69 -38.89
C LEU A 4 3.15 10.91 -38.23
N VAL A 5 2.08 11.00 -39.02
CA VAL A 5 0.72 11.25 -38.52
C VAL A 5 0.13 10.00 -37.84
N THR A 6 0.41 8.80 -38.35
CA THR A 6 -0.07 7.54 -37.75
C THR A 6 0.58 7.26 -36.38
N GLY A 7 1.85 7.65 -36.19
CA GLY A 7 2.55 7.47 -34.93
C GLY A 7 2.00 8.35 -33.79
N GLN A 8 1.63 9.60 -34.08
CA GLN A 8 1.02 10.48 -33.08
C GLN A 8 -0.40 10.03 -32.67
N LEU A 9 -1.18 9.46 -33.58
CA LEU A 9 -2.50 8.92 -33.25
C LEU A 9 -2.44 7.67 -32.36
N VAL A 10 -1.44 6.80 -32.54
CA VAL A 10 -1.23 5.64 -31.67
C VAL A 10 -0.79 6.06 -30.28
N VAL A 11 0.12 7.04 -30.17
CA VAL A 11 0.58 7.58 -28.89
C VAL A 11 -0.53 8.36 -28.18
N ALA A 12 -1.32 9.15 -28.91
CA ALA A 12 -2.51 9.82 -28.38
C ALA A 12 -3.55 8.79 -27.89
N GLY A 13 -3.83 7.73 -28.65
CA GLY A 13 -4.72 6.65 -28.21
C GLY A 13 -4.19 5.89 -26.99
N TYR A 14 -2.88 5.68 -26.87
CA TYR A 14 -2.26 5.08 -25.68
C TYR A 14 -2.34 6.04 -24.48
N LEU A 15 -2.09 7.34 -24.69
CA LEU A 15 -2.22 8.37 -23.67
C LEU A 15 -3.67 8.55 -23.23
N ASP A 16 -4.65 8.52 -24.15
CA ASP A 16 -6.07 8.61 -23.85
C ASP A 16 -6.58 7.35 -23.16
N PHE A 17 -6.09 6.16 -23.51
CA PHE A 17 -6.36 4.92 -22.79
C PHE A 17 -5.75 4.93 -21.38
N LEU A 18 -4.49 5.36 -21.25
CA LEU A 18 -3.82 5.55 -19.96
C LEU A 18 -4.44 6.68 -19.11
N ARG A 19 -5.11 7.65 -19.75
CA ARG A 19 -5.86 8.74 -19.09
C ARG A 19 -7.28 8.30 -18.71
N ALA A 20 -7.92 7.45 -19.51
CA ALA A 20 -9.24 6.86 -19.24
C ALA A 20 -9.23 5.88 -18.04
N ASP A 21 -8.12 5.18 -17.79
CA ASP A 21 -7.94 4.41 -16.55
C ASP A 21 -7.71 5.31 -15.32
N ARG A 22 -7.23 6.55 -15.51
CA ARG A 22 -7.01 7.52 -14.42
C ARG A 22 -8.31 8.17 -13.93
N TRP A 23 -9.21 8.50 -14.85
CA TRP A 23 -10.49 9.16 -14.54
C TRP A 23 -11.45 8.27 -13.74
N ARG A 24 -11.44 6.95 -14.00
CA ARG A 24 -12.32 5.98 -13.31
C ARG A 24 -12.07 5.84 -11.80
N ILE A 25 -10.93 6.32 -11.30
CA ILE A 25 -10.59 6.30 -9.86
C ILE A 25 -11.15 7.54 -9.13
N GLN A 26 -11.45 8.63 -9.84
CA GLN A 26 -11.95 9.89 -9.27
C GLN A 26 -13.47 10.05 -9.40
N ASP A 27 -14.15 9.18 -10.16
CA ASP A 27 -15.60 9.26 -10.40
C ASP A 27 -16.46 8.80 -9.20
N PHE A 28 -15.85 8.20 -8.19
CA PHE A 28 -16.52 7.79 -6.97
C PHE A 28 -16.24 8.84 -5.89
N GLY A 29 -17.28 9.50 -5.36
CA GLY A 29 -17.13 10.46 -4.26
C GLY A 29 -16.64 9.82 -2.94
N LEU A 30 -17.33 10.06 -1.83
CA LEU A 30 -16.95 9.50 -0.52
C LEU A 30 -16.83 7.95 -0.56
N GLU A 31 -17.65 7.27 -1.36
CA GLU A 31 -17.63 5.79 -1.48
C GLU A 31 -16.38 5.26 -2.18
N GLY A 32 -15.80 6.04 -3.11
CA GLY A 32 -14.58 5.67 -3.82
C GLY A 32 -13.37 5.66 -2.91
N ALA A 33 -13.29 6.68 -2.07
CA ALA A 33 -12.27 6.79 -1.05
C ALA A 33 -12.35 5.61 -0.07
N GLU A 34 -13.55 5.13 0.25
CA GLU A 34 -13.71 3.95 1.12
C GLU A 34 -13.14 2.68 0.53
N VAL A 35 -13.44 2.41 -0.74
CA VAL A 35 -12.93 1.24 -1.46
C VAL A 35 -11.43 1.36 -1.70
N LEU A 36 -10.95 2.56 -2.07
CA LEU A 36 -9.54 2.81 -2.30
C LEU A 36 -8.71 2.65 -1.02
N SER A 37 -9.23 3.10 0.12
CA SER A 37 -8.59 2.93 1.42
C SER A 37 -8.57 1.46 1.85
N ALA A 38 -9.66 0.71 1.64
CA ALA A 38 -9.66 -0.73 1.90
C ALA A 38 -8.64 -1.47 1.01
N ALA A 39 -8.54 -1.10 -0.28
CA ALA A 39 -7.59 -1.68 -1.21
C ALA A 39 -6.13 -1.34 -0.85
N ALA A 40 -5.85 -0.08 -0.48
CA ALA A 40 -4.52 0.35 -0.03
C ALA A 40 -4.10 -0.39 1.25
N ALA A 41 -4.98 -0.45 2.26
CA ALA A 41 -4.72 -1.18 3.50
C ALA A 41 -4.46 -2.67 3.26
N ALA A 42 -5.24 -3.32 2.39
CA ALA A 42 -5.03 -4.71 2.03
C ALA A 42 -3.70 -4.93 1.29
N GLY A 43 -3.33 -4.05 0.36
CA GLY A 43 -2.07 -4.12 -0.38
C GLY A 43 -0.83 -3.94 0.51
N VAL A 44 -0.88 -3.00 1.46
CA VAL A 44 0.20 -2.81 2.44
C VAL A 44 0.27 -4.00 3.39
N SER A 45 -0.89 -4.55 3.80
CA SER A 45 -0.96 -5.76 4.63
C SER A 45 -0.35 -6.99 3.93
N THR A 46 -0.58 -7.19 2.62
CA THR A 46 0.04 -8.31 1.88
C THR A 46 1.53 -8.10 1.61
N ALA A 47 2.00 -6.86 1.50
CA ALA A 47 3.42 -6.57 1.30
C ALA A 47 4.25 -6.81 2.56
N PHE A 48 3.71 -6.44 3.73
CA PHE A 48 4.46 -6.41 5.00
C PHE A 48 3.92 -7.37 6.06
N GLY A 49 2.84 -8.12 5.81
CA GLY A 49 2.22 -9.01 6.80
C GLY A 49 1.68 -8.29 8.05
N ALA A 50 1.44 -6.99 7.97
CA ALA A 50 1.07 -6.14 9.10
C ALA A 50 -0.30 -5.46 8.86
N PRO A 51 -1.43 -6.13 9.21
CA PRO A 51 -2.76 -5.63 8.88
C PRO A 51 -3.12 -4.31 9.58
N ILE A 52 -2.66 -4.11 10.82
CA ILE A 52 -2.88 -2.86 11.56
C ILE A 52 -2.08 -1.72 10.92
N GLY A 53 -0.82 -1.97 10.55
CA GLY A 53 0.03 -0.99 9.88
C GLY A 53 -0.54 -0.55 8.53
N GLY A 54 -1.08 -1.49 7.75
CA GLY A 54 -1.73 -1.18 6.48
C GLY A 54 -2.97 -0.28 6.62
N VAL A 55 -3.80 -0.51 7.63
CA VAL A 55 -4.97 0.34 7.89
C VAL A 55 -4.55 1.73 8.39
N LEU A 56 -3.56 1.82 9.28
CA LEU A 56 -3.05 3.11 9.77
C LEU A 56 -2.44 3.95 8.64
N PHE A 57 -1.63 3.33 7.78
CA PHE A 57 -1.07 3.99 6.60
C PHE A 57 -2.18 4.52 5.66
N SER A 58 -3.23 3.73 5.46
CA SER A 58 -4.36 4.15 4.63
C SER A 58 -5.17 5.30 5.26
N LEU A 59 -5.23 5.38 6.59
CA LEU A 59 -5.85 6.52 7.29
C LEU A 59 -4.98 7.78 7.22
N GLU A 60 -3.66 7.64 7.24
CA GLU A 60 -2.72 8.75 7.12
C GLU A 60 -2.75 9.37 5.71
N GLU A 61 -2.79 8.53 4.66
CA GLU A 61 -2.57 8.99 3.29
C GLU A 61 -3.85 9.11 2.44
N VAL A 62 -4.87 8.26 2.64
CA VAL A 62 -6.01 8.17 1.73
C VAL A 62 -7.22 8.97 2.21
N SER A 63 -7.57 8.97 3.51
CA SER A 63 -8.62 9.87 4.02
C SER A 63 -8.59 10.12 5.53
N TYR A 64 -8.73 11.39 5.91
CA TYR A 64 -8.82 11.88 7.30
C TYR A 64 -10.14 11.54 8.03
N TYR A 65 -11.21 11.22 7.30
CA TYR A 65 -12.56 11.08 7.85
C TYR A 65 -13.21 9.78 7.36
N PHE A 66 -13.15 8.74 8.19
CA PHE A 66 -13.76 7.44 7.94
C PHE A 66 -14.83 7.15 9.01
N PRO A 67 -16.08 6.83 8.63
CA PRO A 67 -17.04 6.32 9.61
C PRO A 67 -16.52 5.00 10.19
N MET A 68 -16.60 4.84 11.52
CA MET A 68 -16.07 3.69 12.27
C MET A 68 -16.53 2.33 11.71
N LYS A 69 -17.70 2.28 11.06
CA LYS A 69 -18.23 1.07 10.42
C LYS A 69 -17.43 0.65 9.18
N THR A 70 -16.90 1.59 8.41
CA THR A 70 -16.09 1.30 7.22
C THR A 70 -14.66 0.90 7.61
N LEU A 71 -14.12 1.48 8.69
CA LEU A 71 -12.81 1.11 9.24
C LEU A 71 -12.71 -0.37 9.61
N TRP A 72 -13.76 -0.91 10.25
CA TRP A 72 -13.79 -2.35 10.58
C TRP A 72 -13.81 -3.25 9.33
N ARG A 73 -14.42 -2.79 8.23
CA ARG A 73 -14.50 -3.54 6.97
C ARG A 73 -13.14 -3.57 6.26
N SER A 74 -12.43 -2.44 6.22
CA SER A 74 -11.07 -2.40 5.67
C SER A 74 -10.07 -3.17 6.53
N PHE A 75 -10.22 -3.13 7.86
CA PHE A 75 -9.42 -3.94 8.77
C PHE A 75 -9.61 -5.45 8.54
N PHE A 76 -10.85 -5.91 8.37
CA PHE A 76 -11.11 -7.31 8.06
C PHE A 76 -10.49 -7.71 6.70
N CYS A 77 -10.59 -6.85 5.69
CA CYS A 77 -9.95 -7.08 4.39
C CYS A 77 -8.43 -7.22 4.52
N ALA A 78 -7.78 -6.31 5.25
CA ALA A 78 -6.34 -6.38 5.52
C ALA A 78 -5.93 -7.64 6.30
N LEU A 79 -6.75 -8.08 7.26
CA LEU A 79 -6.51 -9.30 8.04
C LEU A 79 -6.59 -10.55 7.16
N VAL A 80 -7.63 -10.65 6.31
CA VAL A 80 -7.76 -11.74 5.34
C VAL A 80 -6.56 -11.76 4.39
N ALA A 81 -6.09 -10.59 3.97
CA ALA A 81 -4.92 -10.49 3.10
C ALA A 81 -3.63 -11.03 3.78
N ALA A 82 -3.40 -10.67 5.06
CA ALA A 82 -2.29 -11.22 5.85
C ALA A 82 -2.45 -12.74 6.10
N PHE A 83 -3.67 -13.21 6.33
CA PHE A 83 -3.95 -14.63 6.52
C PHE A 83 -3.66 -15.46 5.26
N ILE A 84 -4.05 -14.95 4.09
CA ILE A 84 -3.75 -15.56 2.79
C ILE A 84 -2.24 -15.60 2.58
N LEU A 85 -1.53 -14.51 2.87
CA LEU A 85 -0.07 -14.46 2.77
C LEU A 85 0.59 -15.54 3.65
N ARG A 86 0.13 -15.69 4.90
CA ARG A 86 0.62 -16.74 5.80
C ARG A 86 0.28 -18.14 5.31
N SER A 87 -0.89 -18.32 4.69
CA SER A 87 -1.36 -19.62 4.21
C SER A 87 -0.60 -20.10 2.97
N ILE A 88 -0.18 -19.17 2.09
CA ILE A 88 0.61 -19.49 0.90
C ILE A 88 2.07 -19.78 1.25
N ASP A 89 2.60 -19.12 2.30
CA ASP A 89 4.01 -19.15 2.70
C ASP A 89 4.96 -19.06 1.48
N PRO A 90 4.96 -17.92 0.75
CA PRO A 90 5.65 -17.80 -0.54
C PRO A 90 7.17 -17.95 -0.45
N PHE A 91 7.75 -17.96 0.76
CA PHE A 91 9.19 -18.08 0.97
C PHE A 91 9.60 -19.43 1.59
N GLY A 92 8.67 -20.26 2.06
CA GLY A 92 8.95 -21.55 2.69
C GLY A 92 9.77 -21.43 3.98
N THR A 93 9.84 -20.25 4.57
CA THR A 93 10.74 -19.94 5.70
C THR A 93 10.06 -20.00 7.06
N ASP A 94 8.75 -20.27 7.15
CA ASP A 94 7.93 -20.16 8.37
C ASP A 94 7.83 -18.73 8.95
N HIS A 95 8.44 -17.74 8.30
CA HIS A 95 8.35 -16.33 8.67
C HIS A 95 7.37 -15.63 7.73
N MET A 96 6.38 -14.94 8.31
CA MET A 96 5.33 -14.25 7.55
C MET A 96 5.88 -13.07 6.70
N VAL A 97 7.07 -12.55 7.03
CA VAL A 97 7.70 -11.37 6.41
C VAL A 97 9.22 -11.55 6.35
N LYS A 98 9.88 -11.04 5.29
CA LYS A 98 11.34 -11.11 5.10
C LYS A 98 12.18 -10.41 6.17
N PHE A 99 11.58 -9.56 7.01
CA PHE A 99 12.28 -8.76 8.01
C PHE A 99 12.31 -9.42 9.40
N TYR A 100 12.58 -10.73 9.47
CA TYR A 100 12.74 -11.37 10.76
C TYR A 100 14.13 -11.11 11.34
N MET A 101 14.19 -10.49 12.51
CA MET A 101 15.44 -10.18 13.20
C MET A 101 15.50 -10.86 14.56
N ASN A 102 16.40 -11.84 14.70
CA ASN A 102 16.71 -12.46 15.99
C ASN A 102 17.66 -11.56 16.78
N THR A 103 17.11 -10.64 17.57
CA THR A 103 17.93 -9.72 18.36
C THR A 103 18.14 -10.29 19.77
N THR A 104 19.35 -10.75 20.05
CA THR A 104 19.73 -11.34 21.36
C THR A 104 20.20 -10.29 22.38
N ARG A 105 20.41 -9.03 21.97
CA ARG A 105 20.88 -7.91 22.81
C ARG A 105 19.82 -6.83 22.93
N ALA A 106 19.60 -6.30 24.14
CA ALA A 106 18.71 -5.17 24.35
C ALA A 106 19.32 -3.85 23.84
N TRP A 107 18.47 -2.97 23.31
CA TRP A 107 18.85 -1.65 22.80
C TRP A 107 19.37 -0.74 23.91
N ILE A 108 20.43 0.00 23.61
CA ILE A 108 21.06 0.95 24.54
C ILE A 108 20.75 2.38 24.08
N LEU A 109 20.44 3.30 24.99
CA LEU A 109 20.03 4.67 24.63
C LEU A 109 21.06 5.45 23.79
N VAL A 110 22.34 5.10 23.89
CA VAL A 110 23.41 5.70 23.06
C VAL A 110 23.25 5.34 21.58
N GLU A 111 22.67 4.18 21.26
CA GLU A 111 22.43 3.73 19.88
C GLU A 111 21.29 4.52 19.21
N LEU A 112 20.46 5.25 19.98
CA LEU A 112 19.40 6.11 19.42
C LEU A 112 19.96 7.33 18.67
N LEU A 113 21.13 7.83 19.08
CA LEU A 113 21.79 8.98 18.45
C LEU A 113 22.07 8.78 16.95
N PRO A 114 22.75 7.69 16.52
CA PRO A 114 22.92 7.44 15.09
C PRO A 114 21.61 7.18 14.36
N PHE A 115 20.58 6.60 14.99
CA PHE A 115 19.26 6.47 14.36
C PHE A 115 18.59 7.83 14.09
N MET A 116 18.71 8.78 15.01
CA MET A 116 18.20 10.14 14.79
C MET A 116 18.94 10.84 13.65
N LEU A 117 20.27 10.71 13.58
CA LEU A 117 21.05 11.29 12.48
C LEU A 117 20.66 10.68 11.13
N LEU A 118 20.48 9.36 11.05
CA LEU A 118 19.98 8.70 9.85
C LEU A 118 18.57 9.16 9.47
N GLY A 119 17.68 9.36 10.44
CA GLY A 119 16.33 9.88 10.21
C GLY A 119 16.29 11.33 9.71
N ILE A 120 17.29 12.16 10.04
CA ILE A 120 17.42 13.52 9.52
C ILE A 120 17.96 13.53 8.08
N MET A 121 18.80 12.56 7.73
CA MET A 121 19.41 12.48 6.40
C MET A 121 18.57 11.73 5.36
N GLY A 122 17.68 10.81 5.79
CA GLY A 122 16.79 10.03 4.92
C GLY A 122 15.58 10.81 4.43
#